data_AF-A0AA43P4Y2-F1
#
_entry.id   AF-A0AA43P4Y2-F1
#
_cell.length_a   1.000
_cell.length_b   1.000
_cell.length_c   1.000
_cell.angle_alpha   90.00
_cell.angle_beta   90.00
_cell.angle_gamma   90.00
#
_symmetry.space_group_name_H-M   'P 1'
#
loop_
_entity.id
_entity.type
_entity.pdbx_description
1 polymer ?
#
loop_
_entity_poly.entity_id
_entity_poly.type
_entity_poly.pdbx_seq_one_letter_code
_entity_poly.pdbx_strand_id
1 'polypeptide(L)'
;MFTATELTTDAKVIVNPIAIHRPNAAHEMLLIADKTTGRGVWFDPNDCEWYINLQGDGNLMYDAEVIEGVYGADKTEWEAAANAKLAAYGFQLGEFDEAAGDRWELVEA
;
A
#
# COMPACT_ATOMS: atom_id res chain seq x y z
N MET A 1 -11.38 -7.10 -5.96
CA MET A 1 -11.19 -7.81 -4.67
C MET A 1 -9.74 -8.23 -4.60
N PHE A 2 -9.00 -7.78 -3.58
CA PHE A 2 -7.56 -8.00 -3.49
C PHE A 2 -7.23 -9.18 -2.56
N THR A 3 -6.18 -9.91 -2.91
CA THR A 3 -5.69 -11.03 -2.13
C THR A 3 -4.18 -10.96 -1.97
N ALA A 4 -3.67 -11.52 -0.87
CA ALA A 4 -2.25 -11.70 -0.61
C ALA A 4 -1.99 -13.13 -0.11
N THR A 5 -0.79 -13.64 -0.36
CA THR A 5 -0.29 -14.89 0.22
C THR A 5 0.21 -14.62 1.64
N GLU A 6 -0.31 -15.34 2.62
CA GLU A 6 0.22 -15.25 3.98
C GLU A 6 1.58 -15.95 4.06
N LEU A 7 2.61 -15.22 4.49
CA LEU A 7 4.01 -15.64 4.44
C LEU A 7 4.30 -16.99 5.12
N THR A 8 3.63 -17.28 6.24
CA THR A 8 3.96 -18.44 7.08
C THR A 8 3.24 -19.71 6.64
N THR A 9 2.07 -19.58 6.02
CA THR A 9 1.13 -20.68 5.73
C THR A 9 0.87 -20.89 4.25
N ASP A 10 1.36 -19.98 3.39
CA ASP A 10 1.08 -19.92 1.95
C ASP A 10 -0.43 -19.82 1.62
N ALA A 11 -1.27 -19.49 2.60
CA ALA A 11 -2.70 -19.36 2.40
C ALA A 11 -3.01 -18.05 1.67
N LYS A 12 -3.88 -18.11 0.65
CA LYS A 12 -4.45 -16.91 0.04
C LYS A 12 -5.49 -16.30 0.98
N VAL A 13 -5.25 -15.05 1.39
CA VAL A 13 -6.16 -14.29 2.26
C VAL A 13 -6.69 -13.06 1.52
N ILE A 14 -7.87 -12.61 1.93
CA ILE A 14 -8.47 -11.37 1.43
C ILE A 14 -7.81 -10.21 2.14
N VAL A 15 -7.42 -9.18 1.39
CA VAL A 15 -6.88 -7.92 1.94
C VAL A 15 -7.71 -6.73 1.48
N ASN A 16 -7.76 -5.70 2.32
CA ASN A 16 -8.40 -4.41 2.07
C ASN A 16 -7.30 -3.35 1.99
N PRO A 17 -6.60 -3.22 0.85
CA PRO A 17 -5.41 -2.40 0.73
C PRO A 17 -5.72 -0.91 0.90
N ILE A 18 -4.83 -0.22 1.58
CA ILE A 18 -4.79 1.23 1.77
C ILE A 18 -3.38 1.73 1.47
N ALA A 19 -3.28 2.96 0.96
CA ALA A 19 -2.01 3.67 0.86
C ALA A 19 -1.90 4.64 2.04
N ILE A 20 -0.82 4.56 2.80
CA ILE A 20 -0.55 5.43 3.96
C ILE A 20 0.62 6.35 3.60
N HIS A 21 0.49 7.64 3.88
CA HIS A 21 1.59 8.59 3.75
C HIS A 21 2.72 8.20 4.70
N ARG A 22 3.92 7.91 4.18
CA ARG A 22 5.05 7.49 5.02
C ARG A 22 5.50 8.66 5.92
N PRO A 23 5.51 8.50 7.26
CA PRO A 23 5.96 9.56 8.15
C PRO A 23 7.44 9.88 7.98
N ASN A 24 7.81 11.17 8.04
CA ASN A 24 9.19 11.68 8.09
C ASN A 24 10.11 11.29 6.92
N ALA A 25 9.57 10.87 5.77
CA ALA A 25 10.37 10.56 4.59
C ALA A 25 10.76 11.84 3.83
N ALA A 26 12.05 12.02 3.59
CA ALA A 26 12.50 12.88 2.50
C ALA A 26 12.05 12.18 1.21
N HIS A 27 11.27 12.88 0.39
CA HIS A 27 10.56 12.34 -0.77
C HIS A 27 9.26 11.62 -0.40
N GLU A 28 8.14 12.18 -0.85
CA GLU A 28 6.78 11.71 -0.60
C GLU A 28 6.62 10.24 -1.04
N MET A 29 6.49 9.35 -0.06
CA MET A 29 6.41 7.90 -0.21
C MET A 29 5.06 7.41 0.34
N LEU A 30 4.51 6.36 -0.27
CA LEU A 30 3.33 5.65 0.25
C LEU A 30 3.71 4.26 0.72
N LEU A 31 3.12 3.83 1.85
CA LEU A 31 3.19 2.47 2.34
C LEU A 31 1.88 1.75 2.00
N ILE A 32 1.97 0.53 1.49
CA ILE A 32 0.78 -0.30 1.24
C ILE A 32 0.52 -1.19 2.46
N ALA A 33 -0.69 -1.08 3.01
CA ALA A 33 -1.10 -1.82 4.19
C ALA A 33 -2.49 -2.43 4.00
N ASP A 34 -2.81 -3.46 4.77
CA ASP A 34 -4.18 -3.96 4.89
C ASP A 34 -4.91 -3.17 5.99
N LYS A 35 -6.04 -2.55 5.62
CA LYS A 35 -6.89 -1.75 6.52
C LYS A 35 -7.39 -2.55 7.72
N THR A 36 -7.65 -3.84 7.53
CA THR A 36 -8.29 -4.70 8.55
C THR A 36 -7.33 -5.05 9.68
N THR A 37 -6.10 -5.40 9.32
CA THR A 37 -5.08 -5.89 10.25
C THR A 37 -4.04 -4.84 10.61
N GLY A 38 -3.92 -3.77 9.82
CA GLY A 38 -2.88 -2.76 9.92
C GLY A 38 -1.49 -3.25 9.51
N ARG A 39 -1.37 -4.45 8.92
CA ARG A 39 -0.10 -5.03 8.49
C ARG A 39 0.33 -4.49 7.14
N GLY A 40 1.64 -4.39 6.93
CA GLY A 40 2.21 -4.11 5.62
C GLY A 40 1.89 -5.24 4.65
N VAL A 41 1.60 -4.87 3.41
CA VAL A 41 1.45 -5.80 2.29
C VAL A 41 2.54 -5.45 1.28
N TRP A 42 3.27 -6.44 0.78
CA TRP A 42 4.35 -6.22 -0.18
C TRP A 42 4.18 -7.04 -1.44
N PHE A 43 4.76 -6.57 -2.54
CA PHE A 43 4.76 -7.27 -3.81
C PHE A 43 6.11 -7.95 -4.01
N ASP A 44 6.13 -9.26 -4.23
CA ASP A 44 7.35 -9.96 -4.61
C ASP A 44 7.47 -9.96 -6.16
N PRO A 45 8.48 -9.29 -6.73
CA PRO A 45 8.64 -9.22 -8.17
C PRO A 45 9.12 -10.53 -8.81
N ASN A 46 9.55 -11.53 -8.02
CA ASN A 46 10.03 -12.81 -8.56
C ASN A 46 8.88 -13.72 -9.00
N ASP A 47 7.78 -13.71 -8.26
CA ASP A 47 6.57 -14.50 -8.57
C ASP A 47 5.36 -13.63 -8.94
N CYS A 48 5.52 -12.30 -8.88
CA CYS A 48 4.47 -11.33 -9.16
C CYS A 48 3.24 -11.49 -8.24
N GLU A 49 3.45 -11.89 -6.98
CA GLU A 49 2.39 -12.02 -5.98
C GLU A 49 2.49 -10.99 -4.85
N TRP A 50 1.33 -10.69 -4.27
CA TRP A 50 1.24 -9.93 -3.02
C TRP A 50 1.39 -10.85 -1.82
N TYR A 51 2.05 -10.36 -0.78
CA TYR A 51 2.30 -11.08 0.46
C TYR A 51 1.93 -10.26 1.69
N ILE A 52 1.61 -10.96 2.76
CA ILE A 52 1.31 -10.38 4.07
C ILE A 52 1.82 -11.29 5.18
N ASN A 53 2.40 -10.72 6.24
CA ASN A 53 2.81 -11.48 7.43
C ASN A 53 1.81 -11.25 8.55
N LEU A 54 0.96 -12.26 8.82
CA LEU A 54 -0.07 -12.17 9.85
C LEU A 54 0.40 -12.70 11.21
N GLN A 55 1.44 -13.53 11.24
CA GLN A 55 1.89 -14.23 12.45
C GLN A 55 3.08 -13.56 13.15
N GLY A 56 3.77 -12.64 12.48
CA GLY A 56 4.90 -11.89 13.03
C GLY A 56 4.52 -10.78 14.00
N ASP A 57 5.52 -10.20 14.66
CA ASP A 57 5.40 -8.94 15.41
C ASP A 57 5.14 -7.75 14.46
N GLY A 58 5.57 -7.88 13.20
CA GLY A 58 5.17 -7.12 12.01
C GLY A 58 5.38 -5.61 12.13
N ASN A 59 6.35 -5.09 11.38
CA ASN A 59 6.69 -3.69 11.39
C ASN A 59 6.33 -3.07 10.04
N LEU A 60 5.28 -2.24 10.04
CA LEU A 60 4.78 -1.58 8.83
C LEU A 60 5.88 -0.87 8.02
N MET A 61 6.89 -0.29 8.67
CA MET A 61 7.96 0.45 7.99
C MET A 61 8.99 -0.45 7.30
N TYR A 62 9.04 -1.75 7.65
CA TYR A 62 9.91 -2.75 7.05
C TYR A 62 9.15 -3.72 6.13
N ASP A 63 7.91 -4.05 6.47
CA ASP A 63 7.14 -5.10 5.80
C ASP A 63 6.31 -4.59 4.62
N ALA A 64 5.94 -3.30 4.59
CA ALA A 64 5.07 -2.76 3.55
C ALA A 64 5.81 -2.50 2.25
N GLU A 65 5.12 -2.69 1.12
CA GLU A 65 5.56 -2.12 -0.16
C GLU A 65 5.66 -0.60 -0.02
N VAL A 66 6.76 -0.05 -0.54
CA VAL A 66 7.00 1.39 -0.55
C VAL A 66 6.90 1.90 -1.97
N ILE A 67 5.89 2.72 -2.23
CA ILE A 67 5.77 3.46 -3.48
C ILE A 67 6.59 4.75 -3.34
N GLU A 68 7.76 4.77 -3.99
CA GLU A 68 8.69 5.89 -3.91
C GLU A 68 8.48 6.93 -5.01
N GLY A 69 8.86 8.18 -4.70
CA GLY A 69 8.96 9.27 -5.65
C GLY A 69 7.61 9.81 -6.14
N VAL A 70 6.59 9.79 -5.27
CA VAL A 70 5.27 10.34 -5.55
C VAL A 70 5.34 11.86 -5.35
N TYR A 71 5.56 12.64 -6.41
CA TYR A 71 5.72 14.10 -6.28
C TYR A 71 4.65 14.87 -7.05
N GLY A 72 4.22 16.00 -6.51
CA GLY A 72 3.40 17.00 -7.22
C GLY A 72 3.56 18.40 -6.63
N ALA A 73 3.42 19.44 -7.46
CA ALA A 73 3.44 20.82 -6.96
C ALA A 73 2.18 21.17 -6.14
N ASP A 74 1.10 20.44 -6.37
CA ASP A 74 -0.15 20.52 -5.63
C ASP A 74 -0.78 19.13 -5.45
N LYS A 75 -1.91 19.07 -4.73
CA LYS A 75 -2.64 17.83 -4.47
C LYS A 75 -3.03 17.08 -5.75
N THR A 76 -3.43 17.79 -6.80
CA THR A 76 -3.90 17.17 -8.04
C THR A 76 -2.74 16.54 -8.81
N GLU A 77 -1.62 17.24 -8.93
CA GLU A 77 -0.40 16.68 -9.53
C GLU A 77 0.13 15.49 -8.71
N TRP A 78 0.07 15.60 -7.38
CA TRP A 78 0.51 14.54 -6.48
C TRP A 78 -0.35 13.27 -6.62
N GLU A 79 -1.68 13.41 -6.64
CA GLU A 79 -2.61 12.29 -6.84
C GLU A 79 -2.41 11.64 -8.21
N ALA A 80 -2.15 12.43 -9.26
CA ALA A 80 -1.83 11.91 -10.58
C ALA A 80 -0.52 11.11 -10.58
N ALA A 81 0.52 11.61 -9.91
CA ALA A 81 1.81 10.91 -9.78
C ALA A 81 1.68 9.61 -8.97
N ALA A 82 0.88 9.62 -7.91
CA ALA A 82 0.58 8.45 -7.09
C ALA A 82 -0.13 7.38 -7.92
N ASN A 83 -1.22 7.75 -8.60
CA ASN A 83 -2.00 6.84 -9.45
C ASN A 83 -1.17 6.24 -10.59
N ALA A 84 -0.30 7.03 -11.22
CA ALA A 84 0.58 6.52 -12.29
C ALA A 84 1.51 5.40 -11.79
N LYS A 85 1.96 5.47 -10.54
CA LYS A 85 2.83 4.44 -9.93
C LYS A 85 2.02 3.25 -9.42
N LEU A 86 0.92 3.52 -8.73
CA LEU A 86 0.00 2.50 -8.22
C LEU A 86 -0.59 1.65 -9.36
N ALA A 87 -0.77 2.21 -10.56
CA ALA A 87 -1.24 1.45 -11.72
C ALA A 87 -0.32 0.29 -12.12
N ALA A 88 1.00 0.38 -11.85
CA ALA A 88 1.93 -0.72 -12.07
C ALA A 88 1.62 -1.96 -11.19
N TYR A 89 0.88 -1.73 -10.11
CA TYR A 89 0.46 -2.69 -9.11
C TYR A 89 -1.03 -3.05 -9.24
N GLY A 90 -1.74 -2.51 -10.24
CA GLY A 90 -3.19 -2.69 -10.40
C GLY A 90 -4.04 -1.86 -9.44
N PHE A 91 -3.46 -0.82 -8.82
CA PHE A 91 -4.13 0.03 -7.84
C PHE A 91 -4.37 1.45 -8.36
N GLN A 92 -5.41 2.08 -7.83
CA GLN A 92 -5.66 3.51 -7.91
C GLN A 92 -6.05 4.02 -6.51
N LEU A 93 -5.71 5.28 -6.18
CA LEU A 93 -6.23 5.96 -5.02
C LEU A 93 -7.77 6.06 -5.13
N GLY A 94 -8.44 5.65 -4.04
CA GLY A 94 -9.86 5.86 -3.79
C GLY A 94 -10.08 7.06 -2.87
N GLU A 95 -11.06 6.93 -1.98
CA GLU A 95 -11.39 8.00 -1.02
C GLU A 95 -10.28 8.19 0.02
N PHE A 96 -10.03 9.45 0.37
CA PHE A 96 -9.14 9.81 1.47
C PHE A 96 -9.86 9.65 2.80
N ASP A 97 -9.22 9.00 3.77
CA ASP A 97 -9.76 8.86 5.12
C ASP A 97 -9.45 10.12 5.94
N GLU A 98 -10.38 11.08 5.89
CA GLU A 98 -10.29 12.35 6.63
C GLU A 98 -10.20 12.16 8.15
N ALA A 99 -10.69 11.04 8.70
CA ALA A 99 -10.64 10.77 10.13
C ALA A 99 -9.25 10.29 10.57
N ALA A 100 -8.59 9.48 9.75
CA ALA A 100 -7.22 9.05 9.99
C ALA A 100 -6.20 10.15 9.62
N GLY A 101 -6.48 10.94 8.58
CA GLY A 101 -5.69 12.10 8.17
C GLY A 101 -4.37 11.78 7.48
N ASP A 102 -4.13 10.51 7.12
CA ASP A 102 -2.84 10.05 6.58
C ASP A 102 -2.96 8.95 5.51
N ARG A 103 -4.17 8.52 5.11
CA ARG A 103 -4.34 7.34 4.26
C ARG A 103 -5.49 7.44 3.27
N TRP A 104 -5.35 6.71 2.17
CA TRP A 104 -6.34 6.54 1.11
C TRP A 104 -6.74 5.08 1.00
N GLU A 105 -8.00 4.84 0.63
CA GLU A 105 -8.40 3.53 0.10
C GLU A 105 -7.67 3.23 -1.21
N LEU A 106 -7.42 1.95 -1.47
CA LEU A 106 -6.94 1.50 -2.78
C LEU A 106 -8.03 0.70 -3.48
N VAL A 107 -8.32 1.10 -4.72
CA VAL A 107 -9.30 0.46 -5.61
C VAL A 107 -8.60 -0.12 -6.83
N GLU A 108 -9.30 -0.95 -7.59
CA GLU A 108 -8.78 -1.48 -8.86
C GLU A 108 -8.60 -0.34 -9.87
N ALA A 109 -7.44 -0.32 -10.55
CA ALA A 109 -7.11 0.63 -11.61
C ALA A 109 -7.79 0.32 -12.95
#